data_AF-A0A2S2PU17-F1
#
_entry.id   AF-A0A2S2PU17-F1
#
_cell.length_a   1.000
_cell.length_b   1.000
_cell.length_c   1.000
_cell.angle_alpha   90.00
_cell.angle_beta   90.00
_cell.angle_gamma   90.00
#
_symmetry.space_group_name_H-M   'P 1'
#
loop_
_entity.id
_entity.type
_entity.pdbx_description
1 polymer ?
#
loop_
_entity_poly.entity_id
_entity_poly.type
_entity_poly.pdbx_seq_one_letter_code
_entity_poly.pdbx_strand_id
1 'polypeptide(L)'
;KTLNQQFDIENVKKSVEKHVYPNLYKLLQVALTLPISSATRERSFSALRKIKTWLRVSMGQERLTDLSILYIEKDLTNKIDIKEVIRSFAQTERRRILE
;
A
#
# COMPACT_ATOMS: atom_id res chain seq x y z
N LYS A 1 36.60 -10.70 -7.34
CA LYS A 1 36.26 -9.60 -8.28
C LYS A 1 34.77 -9.71 -8.63
N THR A 2 33.89 -9.37 -7.70
CA THR A 2 32.46 -9.25 -8.00
C THR A 2 32.26 -7.84 -8.53
N LEU A 3 31.97 -7.75 -9.83
CA LEU A 3 31.66 -6.53 -10.55
C LEU A 3 30.33 -5.97 -9.99
N ASN A 4 30.43 -5.07 -9.01
CA ASN A 4 29.34 -4.19 -8.62
C ASN A 4 29.09 -3.22 -9.77
N GLN A 5 28.47 -3.70 -10.83
CA GLN A 5 27.84 -2.82 -11.81
C GLN A 5 26.52 -2.37 -11.19
N GLN A 6 26.62 -1.32 -10.38
CA GLN A 6 25.47 -0.57 -9.89
C GLN A 6 24.71 -0.11 -11.14
N PHE A 7 23.54 -0.72 -11.41
CA PHE A 7 22.64 -0.24 -12.46
C PHE A 7 22.02 1.08 -11.99
N ASP A 8 22.71 2.19 -12.23
CA ASP A 8 22.20 3.52 -11.92
C ASP A 8 21.11 3.89 -12.93
N ILE A 9 19.90 4.11 -12.41
CA ILE A 9 18.71 4.50 -13.17
C ILE A 9 18.96 5.80 -13.95
N GLU A 10 19.79 6.69 -13.40
CA GLU A 10 20.23 7.95 -14.03
C GLU A 10 21.02 7.69 -15.34
N ASN A 11 21.91 6.70 -15.34
CA ASN A 11 22.70 6.34 -16.52
C ASN A 11 21.85 5.71 -17.61
N VAL A 12 20.84 4.91 -17.24
CA VAL A 12 19.90 4.30 -18.20
C VAL A 12 18.97 5.34 -18.82
N LYS A 13 18.53 6.34 -18.03
CA LYS A 13 17.73 7.46 -18.56
C LYS A 13 18.53 8.32 -19.55
N LYS A 14 19.85 8.46 -19.33
CA LYS A 14 20.73 9.23 -20.20
C LYS A 14 21.00 8.53 -21.54
N SER A 15 21.03 7.19 -21.56
CA SER A 15 21.28 6.42 -22.79
C SER A 15 20.03 6.21 -23.66
N VAL A 16 18.83 6.25 -23.07
CA VAL A 16 17.56 6.11 -23.79
C VAL A 16 16.91 7.48 -23.97
N GLU A 17 17.31 8.18 -25.03
CA GLU A 17 16.65 9.43 -25.42
C GLU A 17 15.18 9.16 -25.82
N LYS A 18 14.26 9.80 -25.09
CA LYS A 18 12.80 9.65 -25.27
C LYS A 18 12.34 9.98 -26.70
N HIS A 19 13.06 10.86 -27.39
CA HIS A 19 12.72 11.29 -28.75
C HIS A 19 13.08 10.23 -29.81
N VAL A 20 14.17 9.49 -29.60
CA VAL A 20 14.67 8.47 -30.53
C VAL A 20 13.96 7.14 -30.33
N TYR A 21 13.66 6.76 -29.08
CA TYR A 21 13.04 5.48 -28.74
C TYR A 21 11.81 5.62 -27.83
N PRO A 22 10.68 6.16 -28.33
CA PRO A 22 9.50 6.45 -27.52
C PRO A 22 8.86 5.20 -26.88
N ASN A 23 8.88 4.07 -27.60
CA ASN A 23 8.31 2.81 -27.11
C ASN A 23 9.20 2.15 -26.05
N LEU A 24 10.52 2.15 -26.26
CA LEU A 24 11.49 1.62 -25.31
C LEU A 24 11.48 2.42 -24.00
N TYR A 25 11.38 3.75 -24.10
CA TYR A 25 11.27 4.64 -22.95
C TYR A 25 10.01 4.34 -22.12
N LYS A 26 8.85 4.15 -22.77
CA LYS A 26 7.60 3.76 -22.08
C LYS A 26 7.71 2.38 -21.43
N LEU A 27 8.30 1.40 -22.11
CA LEU A 27 8.50 0.07 -21.55
C LEU A 27 9.40 0.10 -20.31
N LEU A 28 10.49 0.85 -20.36
CA LEU A 28 11.39 1.05 -19.22
C LEU A 28 10.67 1.76 -18.07
N GLN A 29 9.86 2.78 -18.37
CA GLN A 29 9.04 3.45 -17.37
C GLN A 29 8.08 2.47 -16.67
N VAL A 30 7.38 1.63 -17.44
CA VAL A 30 6.50 0.59 -16.88
C VAL A 30 7.29 -0.41 -16.05
N ALA A 31 8.43 -0.91 -16.56
CA ALA A 31 9.28 -1.85 -15.85
C ALA A 31 9.79 -1.28 -14.50
N LEU A 32 10.15 0.00 -14.46
CA LEU A 32 10.57 0.67 -13.22
C LEU A 32 9.41 0.92 -12.24
N THR A 33 8.19 1.14 -12.73
CA THR A 33 7.00 1.31 -11.87
C THR A 33 6.45 -0.01 -11.34
N LEU A 34 6.66 -1.11 -12.08
CA LEU A 34 6.23 -2.42 -11.63
C LEU A 34 7.11 -2.85 -10.45
N PRO A 35 6.50 -3.31 -9.34
CA PRO A 35 7.26 -3.93 -8.28
C PRO A 35 7.78 -5.29 -8.78
N ILE A 36 8.95 -5.29 -9.40
CA ILE A 36 9.64 -6.52 -9.87
C ILE A 36 10.11 -7.35 -8.67
N SER A 37 10.27 -6.74 -7.50
CA SER A 37 10.71 -7.41 -6.27
C SER A 37 9.57 -8.14 -5.54
N SER A 38 9.83 -9.38 -5.10
CA SER A 38 8.93 -10.14 -4.22
C SER A 38 8.70 -9.47 -2.87
N ALA A 39 9.68 -8.67 -2.40
CA ALA A 39 9.65 -8.01 -1.10
C ALA A 39 8.43 -7.10 -0.91
N THR A 40 7.97 -6.42 -1.98
CA THR A 40 6.76 -5.59 -1.92
C THR A 40 5.51 -6.44 -1.70
N ARG A 41 5.40 -7.58 -2.38
CA ARG A 41 4.30 -8.54 -2.18
C ARG A 41 4.33 -9.10 -0.76
N GLU A 42 5.50 -9.56 -0.30
CA GLU A 42 5.68 -10.12 1.04
C GLU A 42 5.30 -9.10 2.14
N ARG A 43 5.67 -7.83 1.95
CA ARG A 43 5.26 -6.73 2.84
C ARG A 43 3.74 -6.58 2.89
N SER A 44 3.07 -6.57 1.73
CA SER A 44 1.60 -6.47 1.66
C SER A 44 0.91 -7.69 2.29
N PHE A 45 1.41 -8.90 2.07
CA PHE A 45 0.87 -10.11 2.71
C PHE A 45 1.10 -10.13 4.22
N SER A 46 2.25 -9.64 4.70
CA SER A 46 2.54 -9.48 6.13
C SER A 46 1.60 -8.48 6.79
N ALA A 47 1.35 -7.34 6.14
CA ALA A 47 0.33 -6.38 6.56
C ALA A 47 -1.07 -7.01 6.60
N LEU A 48 -1.45 -7.72 5.53
CA LEU A 48 -2.74 -8.40 5.45
C LEU A 48 -2.90 -9.47 6.53
N ARG A 49 -1.83 -10.20 6.89
CA ARG A 49 -1.83 -11.17 7.99
C ARG A 49 -2.17 -10.51 9.34
N LYS A 50 -1.76 -9.26 9.56
CA LYS A 50 -2.12 -8.49 10.76
C LYS A 50 -3.58 -8.05 10.74
N ILE A 51 -4.13 -7.71 9.59
CA ILE A 51 -5.54 -7.30 9.44
C ILE A 51 -6.47 -8.51 9.49
N LYS A 52 -6.17 -9.56 8.73
CA LYS A 52 -6.90 -10.82 8.66
C LYS A 52 -6.24 -11.89 9.54
N THR A 53 -6.51 -11.80 10.82
CA THR A 53 -6.10 -12.79 11.82
C THR A 53 -7.02 -14.02 11.79
N TRP A 54 -6.55 -15.13 12.36
CA TRP A 54 -7.29 -16.40 12.41
C TRP A 54 -8.68 -16.26 13.05
N LEU A 55 -8.79 -15.49 14.14
CA LEU A 55 -10.05 -15.20 14.81
C LEU A 55 -11.02 -14.33 14.00
N ARG A 56 -10.53 -13.65 12.95
CA ARG A 56 -11.32 -12.74 12.10
C ARG A 56 -11.57 -13.32 10.70
N VAL A 57 -11.50 -14.64 10.55
CA VAL A 57 -11.58 -15.28 9.22
C VAL A 57 -12.94 -15.08 8.55
N SER A 58 -14.01 -14.93 9.34
CA SER A 58 -15.40 -14.73 8.88
C SER A 58 -15.72 -13.30 8.45
N MET A 59 -14.76 -12.37 8.44
CA MET A 59 -15.02 -10.99 8.04
C MET A 59 -15.39 -10.89 6.55
N GLY A 60 -16.34 -10.00 6.23
CA GLY A 60 -16.69 -9.66 4.86
C GLY A 60 -15.58 -8.88 4.13
N GLN A 61 -15.62 -8.89 2.81
CA GLN A 61 -14.61 -8.22 1.97
C GLN A 61 -14.65 -6.70 2.07
N GLU A 62 -15.85 -6.11 2.24
CA GLU A 62 -16.03 -4.67 2.47
C GLU A 62 -15.23 -4.21 3.69
N ARG A 63 -15.51 -4.81 4.86
CA ARG A 63 -14.79 -4.53 6.11
C ARG A 63 -13.29 -4.77 6.00
N LEU A 64 -12.85 -5.81 5.28
CA LEU A 64 -11.42 -6.07 5.07
C LEU A 64 -10.77 -4.95 4.27
N THR A 65 -11.46 -4.46 3.24
CA THR A 65 -10.98 -3.38 2.37
C THR A 65 -10.86 -2.07 3.14
N ASP A 66 -11.88 -1.71 3.91
CA ASP A 66 -11.88 -0.50 4.76
C ASP A 66 -10.72 -0.52 5.77
N LEU A 67 -10.52 -1.65 6.46
CA LEU A 67 -9.40 -1.82 7.40
C LEU A 67 -8.04 -1.76 6.70
N SER A 68 -7.97 -2.23 5.45
CA SER A 68 -6.73 -2.17 4.66
C SER A 68 -6.38 -0.74 4.28
N ILE A 69 -7.38 0.07 3.90
CA ILE A 69 -7.20 1.50 3.63
C ILE A 69 -6.68 2.21 4.88
N LEU A 70 -7.30 1.99 6.05
CA LEU A 70 -6.87 2.57 7.32
C LEU A 70 -5.43 2.15 7.69
N TYR A 71 -5.04 0.91 7.39
CA TYR A 71 -3.69 0.42 7.67
C TYR A 71 -2.63 1.01 6.72
N ILE A 72 -2.99 1.23 5.45
CA ILE A 72 -2.12 1.91 4.47
C ILE A 72 -1.95 3.38 4.87
N GLU A 73 -3.05 4.05 5.17
CA GLU A 73 -3.11 5.45 5.61
C GLU A 73 -2.99 5.59 7.14
N LYS A 74 -2.17 4.75 7.77
CA LYS A 74 -1.99 4.73 9.23
C LYS A 74 -1.50 6.07 9.77
N ASP A 75 -0.72 6.83 9.00
CA ASP A 75 -0.16 8.11 9.42
C ASP A 75 -1.22 9.21 9.52
N LEU A 76 -2.26 9.14 8.69
CA LEU A 76 -3.46 9.96 8.81
C LEU A 76 -4.38 9.41 9.91
N THR A 77 -4.58 8.09 9.93
CA THR A 77 -5.46 7.43 10.90
C THR A 77 -5.03 7.67 12.35
N ASN A 78 -3.71 7.70 12.62
CA ASN A 78 -3.17 8.01 13.94
C ASN A 78 -3.43 9.45 14.40
N LYS A 79 -3.76 10.36 13.48
CA LYS A 79 -4.11 11.76 13.79
C LYS A 79 -5.59 11.94 14.08
N ILE A 80 -6.43 10.92 13.81
CA ILE A 80 -7.86 10.97 14.06
C ILE A 80 -8.11 10.80 15.57
N ASP A 81 -8.94 11.67 16.15
CA ASP A 81 -9.36 11.53 17.54
C ASP A 81 -10.40 10.40 17.67
N ILE A 82 -10.01 9.35 18.39
CA ILE A 82 -10.87 8.19 18.66
C ILE A 82 -12.14 8.62 19.40
N LYS A 83 -12.08 9.65 20.26
CA LYS A 83 -13.26 10.12 21.00
C LYS A 83 -14.30 10.73 20.08
N GLU A 84 -13.85 11.46 19.05
CA GLU A 84 -14.74 12.01 18.03
C GLU A 84 -15.40 10.90 17.22
N VAL A 85 -14.63 9.87 16.82
CA VAL A 85 -15.16 8.71 16.10
C VAL A 85 -16.20 7.96 16.93
N ILE A 86 -15.94 7.74 18.22
CA ILE A 86 -16.90 7.09 19.13
C ILE A 86 -18.18 7.93 19.26
N ARG A 87 -18.04 9.27 19.38
CA ARG A 87 -19.19 10.17 19.48
C ARG A 87 -20.04 10.16 18.20
N SER A 88 -19.40 10.23 17.03
CA SER A 88 -20.06 10.13 15.73
C SER A 88 -20.75 8.76 15.54
N PHE A 89 -20.07 7.69 15.94
CA PHE A 89 -20.62 6.34 15.91
C PHE A 89 -21.86 6.21 16.83
N ALA A 90 -21.82 6.81 18.02
CA ALA A 90 -22.93 6.80 18.97
C ALA A 90 -24.13 7.65 18.53
N GLN A 91 -23.90 8.71 17.75
CA GLN A 91 -24.97 9.51 17.14
C GLN A 91 -25.68 8.77 16.01
N THR A 92 -25.10 7.69 15.48
CA THR A 92 -25.78 6.85 14.48
C THR A 92 -26.86 6.04 15.19
N GLU A 93 -28.13 6.21 14.77
CA GLU A 93 -29.37 5.80 15.43
C GLU A 93 -29.53 4.30 15.81
N ARG A 94 -28.52 3.45 15.58
CA ARG A 94 -28.66 1.99 15.69
C ARG A 94 -27.89 1.31 16.82
N ARG A 95 -27.02 1.96 17.60
CA ARG A 95 -26.19 1.22 18.59
C ARG A 95 -25.91 1.99 19.90
N ARG A 96 -26.32 1.39 21.04
CA ARG A 96 -26.07 1.88 22.40
C ARG A 96 -24.62 1.65 22.80
N ILE A 97 -24.01 2.64 23.44
CA ILE A 97 -22.69 2.53 24.08
C ILE A 97 -22.88 1.69 25.36
N LEU A 98 -22.09 0.62 25.53
CA LEU A 98 -21.95 -0.03 26.83
C LEU A 98 -20.89 0.75 27.60
N GLU A 99 -21.31 1.40 28.69
CA GLU A 99 -20.43 2.05 29.68
C GLU A 99 -19.56 1.01 30.42
#